data_AF-A0A2T0LAS4-F1
#
_entry.id   AF-A0A2T0LAS4-F1
#
_cell.length_a   1.000
_cell.length_b   1.000
_cell.length_c   1.000
_cell.angle_alpha   90.00
_cell.angle_beta   90.00
_cell.angle_gamma   90.00
#
_symmetry.space_group_name_H-M   'P 1'
#
loop_
_entity.id
_entity.type
_entity.pdbx_description
1 polymer ?
#
loop_
_entity_poly.entity_id
_entity_poly.type
_entity_poly.pdbx_seq_one_letter_code
_entity_poly.pdbx_strand_id
1 'polypeptide(L)'
;MGKWLKVLVLAAMVLSMSAMGITRAHADAKTAINGTLTTTIEFDEENVQGAKEWIDETLALAKKDLETEMEKAKGKEKQRLKKALKKLDKMSADKWFEERTDGSAKLQIPLTDLQIEIGGRKATTRHNGKFTIPQVPLGEQKLRISKDGKTVREMDVVVKRGHPRMDIDLQIYDQEFQSNIDRMHQAMHSGKEDVHTQEITTYPKLEKGTAVGTGAGKMHILSDEEKNVVSCNKASSHESPEGKKPFDPNAEEEWTSDTGRFPANGSDCSRSIALGMLYNMNSWLFNRYRMSEYCVIESINHVMTEEKDKSYAAYCNWEKKADGRWNCSWFNGVGHTEELHTH
;
A
#
# COMPACT_ATOMS: atom_id res chain seq x y z
N MET A 1 39.34 -72.80 -23.19
CA MET A 1 38.60 -71.51 -23.21
C MET A 1 37.11 -71.58 -22.80
N GLY A 2 36.53 -72.74 -22.42
CA GLY A 2 35.05 -72.90 -22.42
C GLY A 2 34.27 -72.80 -21.11
N LYS A 3 34.91 -72.71 -19.92
CA LYS A 3 34.18 -72.74 -18.63
C LYS A 3 34.31 -71.47 -17.77
N TRP A 4 35.41 -70.74 -17.90
CA TRP A 4 35.64 -69.51 -17.13
C TRP A 4 34.94 -68.27 -17.71
N LEU A 5 34.69 -68.24 -19.02
CA LEU A 5 34.01 -67.10 -19.66
C LEU A 5 32.50 -67.02 -19.32
N LYS A 6 31.85 -68.15 -19.02
CA LYS A 6 30.42 -68.19 -18.68
C LYS A 6 30.13 -67.71 -17.25
N VAL A 7 31.10 -67.85 -16.33
CA VAL A 7 30.97 -67.38 -14.94
C VAL A 7 31.12 -65.86 -14.87
N LEU A 8 31.97 -65.27 -15.71
CA LEU A 8 32.18 -63.82 -15.79
C LEU A 8 30.98 -63.06 -16.38
N VAL A 9 30.28 -63.65 -17.36
CA VAL A 9 29.08 -63.02 -17.96
C VAL A 9 27.86 -63.06 -17.01
N LEU A 10 27.71 -64.12 -16.20
CA LEU A 10 26.64 -64.17 -15.19
C LEU A 10 26.90 -63.22 -14.00
N ALA A 11 28.16 -63.06 -13.57
CA ALA A 11 28.51 -62.11 -12.53
C ALA A 11 28.28 -60.65 -12.96
N ALA A 12 28.53 -60.32 -14.23
CA ALA A 12 28.26 -59.00 -14.78
C ALA A 12 26.76 -58.67 -14.86
N MET A 13 25.88 -59.65 -15.16
CA MET A 13 24.43 -59.42 -15.18
C MET A 13 23.80 -59.26 -13.78
N VAL A 14 24.34 -59.94 -12.76
CA VAL A 14 23.85 -59.81 -11.37
C VAL A 14 24.34 -58.51 -10.72
N LEU A 15 25.51 -58.00 -11.10
CA LEU A 15 26.00 -56.69 -10.64
C LEU A 15 25.37 -55.48 -11.36
N SER A 16 24.73 -55.65 -12.53
CA SER A 16 23.98 -54.57 -13.17
C SER A 16 22.58 -54.32 -12.58
N MET A 17 22.06 -55.20 -11.71
CA MET A 17 20.75 -55.01 -11.06
C MET A 17 20.82 -54.46 -9.63
N SER A 18 22.02 -54.33 -9.04
CA SER A 18 22.19 -53.83 -7.67
C SER A 18 22.49 -52.32 -7.59
N ALA A 19 22.58 -51.64 -8.73
CA ALA A 19 22.77 -50.19 -8.82
C ALA A 19 21.54 -49.41 -9.32
N MET A 20 20.36 -50.04 -9.37
CA MET A 20 19.12 -49.28 -9.09
C MET A 20 19.09 -49.06 -7.58
N GLY A 21 20.06 -48.27 -7.10
CA GLY A 21 19.87 -47.56 -5.85
C GLY A 21 18.52 -46.90 -5.99
N ILE A 22 17.59 -47.33 -5.15
CA ILE A 22 16.43 -46.54 -4.82
C ILE A 22 17.03 -45.28 -4.20
N THR A 23 17.52 -44.34 -5.02
CA THR A 23 17.27 -42.95 -4.75
C THR A 23 15.78 -42.95 -4.59
N ARG A 24 15.32 -43.04 -3.34
CA ARG A 24 14.02 -42.51 -2.99
C ARG A 24 14.11 -41.15 -3.64
N ALA A 25 13.40 -40.98 -4.74
CA ALA A 25 13.00 -39.67 -5.16
C ALA A 25 12.26 -39.20 -3.92
N HIS A 26 12.98 -38.58 -2.99
CA HIS A 26 12.47 -37.51 -2.18
C HIS A 26 12.04 -36.52 -3.25
N ALA A 27 10.88 -36.79 -3.85
CA ALA A 27 10.18 -35.86 -4.68
C ALA A 27 10.08 -34.68 -3.74
N ASP A 28 10.92 -33.66 -3.99
CA ASP A 28 11.10 -32.52 -3.11
C ASP A 28 9.73 -32.18 -2.60
N ALA A 29 9.51 -32.37 -1.29
CA ALA A 29 8.17 -32.33 -0.78
C ALA A 29 7.71 -30.89 -1.00
N LYS A 30 6.86 -30.70 -1.99
CA LYS A 30 6.41 -29.41 -2.51
C LYS A 30 4.89 -29.44 -2.51
N THR A 31 4.28 -28.28 -2.26
CA THR A 31 2.83 -28.12 -2.30
C THR A 31 2.46 -26.82 -3.01
N ALA A 32 1.23 -26.74 -3.51
CA ALA A 32 0.68 -25.44 -3.89
C ALA A 32 0.12 -24.75 -2.65
N ILE A 33 0.37 -23.45 -2.52
CA ILE A 33 -0.25 -22.59 -1.51
C ILE A 33 -1.18 -21.64 -2.23
N ASN A 34 -2.45 -21.64 -1.83
CA ASN A 34 -3.44 -20.65 -2.22
C ASN A 34 -3.73 -19.77 -1.01
N GLY A 35 -4.16 -18.55 -1.22
CA GLY A 35 -4.50 -17.69 -0.11
C GLY A 35 -5.11 -16.39 -0.58
N THR A 36 -5.40 -15.55 0.40
CA THR A 36 -5.82 -14.17 0.21
C THR A 36 -4.90 -13.29 1.04
N LEU A 37 -4.42 -12.19 0.46
CA LEU A 37 -3.71 -11.15 1.18
C LEU A 37 -4.66 -9.98 1.44
N THR A 38 -4.85 -9.66 2.71
CA THR A 38 -5.65 -8.52 3.17
C THR A 38 -4.82 -7.64 4.11
N THR A 39 -5.32 -6.44 4.35
CA THR A 39 -5.00 -5.66 5.53
C THR A 39 -6.28 -5.40 6.30
N THR A 40 -6.19 -5.42 7.62
CA THR A 40 -7.28 -5.07 8.53
C THR A 40 -6.83 -3.89 9.37
N ILE A 41 -7.59 -2.80 9.33
CA ILE A 41 -7.42 -1.66 10.22
C ILE A 41 -8.49 -1.75 11.30
N GLU A 42 -8.08 -1.86 12.56
CA GLU A 42 -9.00 -1.85 13.70
C GLU A 42 -9.07 -0.45 14.29
N PHE A 43 -10.28 0.08 14.42
CA PHE A 43 -10.56 1.37 15.03
C PHE A 43 -11.26 1.16 16.36
N ASP A 44 -10.75 1.81 17.40
CA ASP A 44 -11.41 1.87 18.70
C ASP A 44 -12.75 2.63 18.59
N GLU A 45 -13.68 2.38 19.53
CA GLU A 45 -15.05 2.94 19.53
C GLU A 45 -15.07 4.45 19.26
N GLU A 46 -14.15 5.20 19.89
CA GLU A 46 -14.03 6.64 19.75
C GLU A 46 -13.64 7.12 18.33
N ASN A 47 -12.99 6.25 17.55
CA ASN A 47 -12.47 6.56 16.21
C ASN A 47 -13.34 6.00 15.08
N VAL A 48 -14.28 5.08 15.36
CA VAL A 48 -15.12 4.44 14.33
C VAL A 48 -15.91 5.46 13.51
N GLN A 49 -16.58 6.41 14.17
CA GLN A 49 -17.43 7.37 13.46
C GLN A 49 -16.60 8.28 12.53
N GLY A 50 -15.45 8.77 13.00
CA GLY A 50 -14.55 9.56 12.17
C GLY A 50 -13.99 8.76 10.99
N ALA A 51 -13.64 7.49 11.19
CA ALA A 51 -13.18 6.62 10.11
C ALA A 51 -14.27 6.36 9.06
N LYS A 52 -15.54 6.24 9.47
CA LYS A 52 -16.66 6.11 8.55
C LYS A 52 -16.91 7.38 7.74
N GLU A 53 -16.92 8.53 8.41
CA GLU A 53 -17.05 9.85 7.75
C GLU A 53 -15.95 10.06 6.72
N TRP A 54 -14.71 9.70 7.05
CA TRP A 54 -13.58 9.75 6.12
C TRP A 54 -13.81 8.93 4.84
N ILE A 55 -14.33 7.71 4.97
CA ILE A 55 -14.66 6.87 3.80
C ILE A 55 -15.82 7.48 3.00
N ASP A 56 -16.89 7.93 3.66
CA ASP A 56 -18.06 8.49 2.96
C ASP A 56 -17.74 9.80 2.23
N GLU A 57 -16.94 10.68 2.84
CA GLU A 57 -16.43 11.89 2.19
C GLU A 57 -15.59 11.55 0.97
N THR A 58 -14.72 10.55 1.08
CA THR A 58 -13.89 10.09 -0.04
C THR A 58 -14.74 9.47 -1.15
N LEU A 59 -15.80 8.71 -0.82
CA LEU A 59 -16.75 8.17 -1.78
C LEU A 59 -17.49 9.29 -2.53
N ALA A 60 -17.93 10.34 -1.83
CA ALA A 60 -18.58 11.50 -2.43
C ALA A 60 -17.65 12.25 -3.38
N LEU A 61 -16.38 12.42 -2.99
CA LEU A 61 -15.36 13.03 -3.84
C LEU A 61 -15.08 12.17 -5.08
N ALA A 62 -14.91 10.85 -4.92
CA ALA A 62 -14.66 9.93 -6.03
C ALA A 62 -15.84 9.91 -7.01
N LYS A 63 -17.07 10.08 -6.50
CA LYS A 63 -18.28 10.23 -7.32
C LYS A 63 -18.23 11.51 -8.15
N LYS A 64 -17.96 12.66 -7.53
CA LYS A 64 -17.84 13.95 -8.23
C LYS A 64 -16.77 13.94 -9.33
N ASP A 65 -15.62 13.33 -9.05
CA ASP A 65 -14.52 13.16 -10.01
C ASP A 65 -14.95 12.30 -11.22
N LEU A 66 -15.61 11.16 -10.97
CA LEU A 66 -16.13 10.31 -12.05
C LEU A 66 -17.28 10.94 -12.84
N GLU A 67 -18.13 11.74 -12.19
CA GLU A 67 -19.19 12.52 -12.87
C GLU A 67 -18.59 13.54 -13.82
N THR A 68 -17.61 14.32 -13.35
CA THR A 68 -16.90 15.34 -14.14
C THR A 68 -16.22 14.72 -15.37
N GLU A 69 -15.54 13.58 -15.20
CA GLU A 69 -14.92 12.87 -16.33
C GLU A 69 -15.96 12.27 -17.29
N MET A 70 -17.10 11.81 -16.76
CA MET A 70 -18.16 11.22 -17.57
C MET A 70 -18.81 12.24 -18.53
N GLU A 71 -18.79 13.53 -18.19
CA GLU A 71 -19.23 14.61 -19.08
C GLU A 71 -18.38 14.69 -20.34
N LYS A 72 -17.07 14.48 -20.21
CA LYS A 72 -16.09 14.57 -21.31
C LYS A 72 -15.90 13.23 -22.04
N ALA A 73 -16.12 12.11 -21.37
CA ALA A 73 -15.89 10.78 -21.92
C ALA A 73 -16.86 10.37 -23.03
N LYS A 74 -16.39 9.52 -23.95
CA LYS A 74 -17.18 8.96 -25.07
C LYS A 74 -17.05 7.43 -25.15
N GLY A 75 -17.98 6.80 -25.87
CA GLY A 75 -17.92 5.37 -26.19
C GLY A 75 -17.75 4.44 -24.98
N LYS A 76 -16.77 3.53 -25.04
CA LYS A 76 -16.50 2.50 -24.02
C LYS A 76 -16.09 3.10 -22.67
N GLU A 77 -15.39 4.23 -22.68
CA GLU A 77 -14.96 4.89 -21.45
C GLU A 77 -16.14 5.44 -20.66
N LYS A 78 -17.08 6.13 -21.32
CA LYS A 78 -18.31 6.60 -20.69
C LYS A 78 -19.11 5.45 -20.07
N GLN A 79 -19.14 4.29 -20.72
CA GLN A 79 -19.79 3.08 -20.17
C GLN A 79 -19.05 2.54 -18.94
N ARG A 80 -17.72 2.56 -18.93
CA ARG A 80 -16.91 2.18 -17.74
C ARG A 80 -17.20 3.13 -16.57
N LEU A 81 -17.18 4.44 -16.79
CA LEU A 81 -17.47 5.45 -15.77
C LEU A 81 -18.89 5.31 -15.20
N LYS A 82 -19.89 5.09 -16.06
CA LYS A 82 -21.27 4.77 -15.60
C LYS A 82 -21.34 3.53 -14.69
N LYS A 83 -20.57 2.48 -15.01
CA LYS A 83 -20.50 1.27 -14.16
C LYS A 83 -19.82 1.57 -12.82
N ALA A 84 -18.75 2.38 -12.82
CA ALA A 84 -18.05 2.79 -11.61
C ALA A 84 -18.97 3.64 -10.71
N LEU A 85 -19.67 4.64 -11.26
CA LEU A 85 -20.64 5.47 -10.54
C LEU A 85 -21.76 4.63 -9.91
N LYS A 86 -22.39 3.74 -10.69
CA LYS A 86 -23.43 2.83 -10.16
C LYS A 86 -22.91 1.92 -9.04
N LYS A 87 -21.62 1.59 -9.05
CA LYS A 87 -20.99 0.79 -7.99
C LYS A 87 -20.73 1.66 -6.76
N LEU A 88 -20.20 2.88 -6.92
CA LEU A 88 -20.02 3.85 -5.84
C LEU A 88 -21.34 4.20 -5.15
N ASP A 89 -22.42 4.41 -5.89
CA ASP A 89 -23.76 4.71 -5.32
C ASP A 89 -24.28 3.61 -4.37
N LYS A 90 -23.72 2.40 -4.45
CA LYS A 90 -24.08 1.27 -3.58
C LYS A 90 -23.11 1.08 -2.43
N MET A 91 -22.00 1.80 -2.43
CA MET A 91 -20.96 1.76 -1.42
C MET A 91 -21.29 2.80 -0.35
N SER A 92 -21.01 2.45 0.89
CA SER A 92 -21.15 3.30 2.07
C SER A 92 -20.16 2.77 3.10
N ALA A 93 -19.66 3.63 3.96
CA ALA A 93 -18.74 3.24 5.01
C ALA A 93 -19.31 2.08 5.86
N ASP A 94 -20.59 2.13 6.25
CA ASP A 94 -21.24 1.08 7.04
C ASP A 94 -21.14 -0.34 6.45
N LYS A 95 -20.93 -0.49 5.13
CA LYS A 95 -20.78 -1.81 4.50
C LYS A 95 -19.34 -2.31 4.48
N TRP A 96 -18.39 -1.44 4.77
CA TRP A 96 -16.96 -1.74 4.76
C TRP A 96 -16.43 -2.03 6.16
N PHE A 97 -17.08 -1.45 7.17
CA PHE A 97 -16.76 -1.69 8.56
C PHE A 97 -17.59 -2.86 9.10
N GLU A 98 -16.93 -3.76 9.82
CA GLU A 98 -17.58 -4.77 10.65
C GLU A 98 -17.46 -4.31 12.10
N GLU A 99 -18.57 -3.81 12.66
CA GLU A 99 -18.67 -3.38 14.06
C GLU A 99 -18.70 -4.58 15.00
N ARG A 100 -18.04 -4.40 16.14
CA ARG A 100 -17.99 -5.36 17.25
C ARG A 100 -18.93 -4.92 18.37
N THR A 101 -19.18 -5.83 19.30
CA THR A 101 -20.08 -5.59 20.45
C THR A 101 -19.55 -4.55 21.44
N ASP A 102 -18.25 -4.25 21.40
CA ASP A 102 -17.58 -3.25 22.23
C ASP A 102 -17.53 -1.87 21.56
N GLY A 103 -18.23 -1.67 20.43
CA GLY A 103 -18.26 -0.41 19.70
C GLY A 103 -17.08 -0.19 18.76
N SER A 104 -16.01 -0.99 18.86
CA SER A 104 -14.90 -0.95 17.90
C SER A 104 -15.34 -1.49 16.54
N ALA A 105 -14.58 -1.18 15.48
CA ALA A 105 -14.88 -1.69 14.15
C ALA A 105 -13.62 -2.02 13.37
N LYS A 106 -13.70 -3.04 12.51
CA LYS A 106 -12.62 -3.39 11.60
C LYS A 106 -12.95 -3.02 10.16
N LEU A 107 -11.97 -2.46 9.45
CA LEU A 107 -12.00 -2.21 8.02
C LEU A 107 -11.03 -3.19 7.34
N GLN A 108 -11.57 -4.16 6.60
CA GLN A 108 -10.75 -5.15 5.91
C GLN A 108 -10.70 -4.90 4.40
N ILE A 109 -9.50 -4.73 3.85
CA ILE A 109 -9.26 -4.40 2.45
C ILE A 109 -8.34 -5.46 1.81
N PRO A 110 -8.69 -6.01 0.63
CA PRO A 110 -7.77 -6.88 -0.10
C PRO A 110 -6.57 -6.09 -0.64
N LEU A 111 -5.37 -6.65 -0.58
CA LEU A 111 -4.19 -6.01 -1.19
C LEU A 111 -3.92 -6.59 -2.58
N THR A 112 -4.02 -5.75 -3.60
CA THR A 112 -3.96 -6.17 -5.01
C THR A 112 -2.58 -5.90 -5.62
N ASP A 113 -2.17 -6.65 -6.65
CA ASP A 113 -0.91 -6.41 -7.36
C ASP A 113 0.37 -6.45 -6.50
N LEU A 114 0.36 -7.11 -5.33
CA LEU A 114 1.53 -7.37 -4.50
C LEU A 114 2.16 -8.71 -4.86
N GLN A 115 3.49 -8.77 -4.86
CA GLN A 115 4.24 -10.00 -5.03
C GLN A 115 4.43 -10.69 -3.67
N ILE A 116 4.04 -11.96 -3.60
CA ILE A 116 4.28 -12.84 -2.46
C ILE A 116 5.32 -13.88 -2.88
N GLU A 117 6.37 -14.03 -2.09
CA GLU A 117 7.43 -15.00 -2.28
C GLU A 117 7.52 -15.94 -1.07
N ILE A 118 7.50 -17.26 -1.31
CA ILE A 118 7.69 -18.28 -0.27
C ILE A 118 8.60 -19.38 -0.84
N GLY A 119 9.72 -19.67 -0.17
CA GLY A 119 10.64 -20.73 -0.59
C GLY A 119 11.17 -20.55 -2.02
N GLY A 120 11.47 -19.31 -2.41
CA GLY A 120 11.96 -18.94 -3.75
C GLY A 120 10.90 -19.02 -4.87
N ARG A 121 9.63 -19.23 -4.53
CA ARG A 121 8.50 -19.23 -5.48
C ARG A 121 7.66 -17.96 -5.30
N LYS A 122 7.22 -17.39 -6.41
CA LYS A 122 6.55 -16.08 -6.45
C LYS A 122 5.14 -16.18 -7.03
N ALA A 123 4.23 -15.37 -6.53
CA ALA A 123 2.94 -15.07 -7.16
C ALA A 123 2.58 -13.61 -6.96
N THR A 124 1.68 -13.08 -7.78
CA THR A 124 1.10 -11.74 -7.61
C THR A 124 -0.35 -11.85 -7.17
N THR A 125 -0.75 -11.05 -6.19
CA THR A 125 -2.15 -11.01 -5.73
C THR A 125 -3.06 -10.44 -6.81
N ARG A 126 -4.24 -11.03 -6.95
CA ARG A 126 -5.27 -10.57 -7.88
C ARG A 126 -6.08 -9.43 -7.27
N HIS A 127 -7.01 -8.86 -8.03
CA HIS A 127 -7.94 -7.78 -7.62
C HIS A 127 -8.79 -8.06 -6.36
N ASN A 128 -8.75 -9.26 -5.82
CA ASN A 128 -9.46 -9.66 -4.60
C ASN A 128 -8.50 -10.19 -3.53
N GLY A 129 -7.21 -9.84 -3.62
CA GLY A 129 -6.15 -10.30 -2.73
C GLY A 129 -5.71 -11.74 -2.96
N LYS A 130 -6.40 -12.51 -3.81
CA LYS A 130 -6.11 -13.95 -3.97
C LYS A 130 -4.79 -14.19 -4.68
N PHE A 131 -4.05 -15.19 -4.21
CA PHE A 131 -2.81 -15.67 -4.82
C PHE A 131 -2.75 -17.20 -4.85
N THR A 132 -1.90 -17.71 -5.75
CA THR A 132 -1.54 -19.13 -5.83
C THR A 132 -0.05 -19.24 -6.12
N ILE A 133 0.72 -19.80 -5.18
CA ILE A 133 2.14 -20.08 -5.35
C ILE A 133 2.29 -21.60 -5.55
N PRO A 134 2.68 -22.06 -6.75
CA PRO A 134 2.89 -23.48 -7.01
C PRO A 134 4.24 -23.94 -6.46
N GLN A 135 4.32 -25.22 -6.10
CA GLN A 135 5.58 -25.92 -5.81
C GLN A 135 6.43 -25.29 -4.69
N VAL A 136 5.79 -24.81 -3.64
CA VAL A 136 6.45 -24.31 -2.43
C VAL A 136 7.03 -25.49 -1.64
N PRO A 137 8.33 -25.47 -1.28
CA PRO A 137 8.93 -26.49 -0.42
C PRO A 137 8.22 -26.59 0.94
N LEU A 138 8.10 -27.81 1.48
CA LEU A 138 7.61 -28.03 2.84
C LEU A 138 8.66 -27.62 3.89
N GLY A 139 8.20 -27.34 5.10
CA GLY A 139 9.04 -26.97 6.24
C GLY A 139 8.98 -25.48 6.57
N GLU A 140 9.94 -25.02 7.36
CA GLU A 140 10.12 -23.60 7.67
C GLU A 140 10.58 -22.86 6.41
N GLN A 141 9.88 -21.79 6.08
CA GLN A 141 10.14 -20.94 4.93
C GLN A 141 10.05 -19.47 5.35
N LYS A 142 10.77 -18.61 4.64
CA LYS A 142 10.57 -17.17 4.76
C LYS A 142 9.54 -16.71 3.73
N LEU A 143 8.51 -16.03 4.20
CA LEU A 143 7.53 -15.33 3.37
C LEU A 143 7.97 -13.89 3.19
N ARG A 144 7.97 -13.39 1.96
CA ARG A 144 8.21 -11.99 1.62
C ARG A 144 7.04 -11.44 0.81
N ILE A 145 6.50 -10.33 1.26
CA ILE A 145 5.54 -9.51 0.52
C ILE A 145 6.31 -8.31 -0.02
N SER A 146 6.12 -7.99 -1.29
CA SER A 146 6.80 -6.87 -1.94
C SER A 146 5.91 -6.22 -2.99
N LYS A 147 6.20 -4.97 -3.31
CA LYS A 147 5.59 -4.23 -4.41
C LYS A 147 6.74 -3.55 -5.17
N ASP A 148 6.76 -3.70 -6.48
CA ASP A 148 7.76 -3.11 -7.37
C ASP A 148 9.22 -3.31 -6.92
N GLY A 149 9.51 -4.50 -6.39
CA GLY A 149 10.84 -4.89 -5.88
C GLY A 149 11.18 -4.37 -4.48
N LYS A 150 10.35 -3.51 -3.88
CA LYS A 150 10.49 -3.06 -2.50
C LYS A 150 9.75 -3.98 -1.55
N THR A 151 10.45 -4.46 -0.52
CA THR A 151 9.87 -5.31 0.52
C THR A 151 8.85 -4.51 1.34
N VAL A 152 7.67 -5.10 1.52
CA VAL A 152 6.60 -4.60 2.39
C VAL A 152 6.58 -5.37 3.71
N ARG A 153 6.78 -6.69 3.66
CA ARG A 153 6.74 -7.53 4.87
C ARG A 153 7.59 -8.76 4.70
N GLU A 154 8.24 -9.18 5.76
CA GLU A 154 8.82 -10.52 5.87
C GLU A 154 8.32 -11.21 7.14
N MET A 155 8.07 -12.51 7.07
CA MET A 155 7.70 -13.33 8.23
C MET A 155 8.07 -14.79 8.00
N ASP A 156 8.35 -15.51 9.08
CA ASP A 156 8.58 -16.96 9.01
C ASP A 156 7.24 -17.71 8.95
N VAL A 157 7.15 -18.70 8.07
CA VAL A 157 5.95 -19.53 7.88
C VAL A 157 6.31 -21.00 7.82
N VAL A 158 5.40 -21.87 8.26
CA VAL A 158 5.59 -23.32 8.17
C VAL A 158 4.68 -23.91 7.10
N VAL A 159 5.27 -24.41 6.03
CA VAL A 159 4.56 -25.02 4.90
C VAL A 159 4.38 -26.51 5.15
N LYS A 160 3.13 -26.95 5.30
CA LYS A 160 2.77 -28.35 5.58
C LYS A 160 2.05 -28.99 4.41
N ARG A 161 2.29 -30.29 4.20
CA ARG A 161 1.53 -31.08 3.21
C ARG A 161 0.06 -31.11 3.60
N GLY A 162 -0.84 -30.97 2.63
CA GLY A 162 -2.29 -31.03 2.87
C GLY A 162 -2.90 -29.74 3.42
N HIS A 163 -2.12 -28.66 3.59
CA HIS A 163 -2.61 -27.33 3.94
C HIS A 163 -2.45 -26.38 2.75
N PRO A 164 -3.29 -26.50 1.70
CA PRO A 164 -3.15 -25.71 0.49
C PRO A 164 -3.65 -24.27 0.63
N ARG A 165 -4.06 -23.84 1.84
CA ARG A 165 -4.59 -22.51 2.11
C ARG A 165 -3.79 -21.79 3.20
N MET A 166 -3.34 -20.58 2.90
CA MET A 166 -2.64 -19.65 3.79
C MET A 166 -3.16 -18.25 3.52
N ASP A 167 -4.17 -17.81 4.26
CA ASP A 167 -4.61 -16.42 4.22
C ASP A 167 -3.66 -15.59 5.09
N ILE A 168 -3.33 -14.39 4.62
CA ILE A 168 -2.38 -13.48 5.25
C ILE A 168 -3.13 -12.18 5.49
N ASP A 169 -3.20 -11.76 6.74
CA ASP A 169 -3.81 -10.48 7.12
C ASP A 169 -2.76 -9.59 7.78
N LEU A 170 -2.53 -8.41 7.18
CA LEU A 170 -1.70 -7.37 7.75
C LEU A 170 -2.59 -6.52 8.65
N GLN A 171 -2.74 -6.97 9.89
CA GLN A 171 -3.54 -6.30 10.90
C GLN A 171 -2.75 -5.13 11.51
N ILE A 172 -3.41 -3.97 11.60
CA ILE A 172 -2.91 -2.76 12.23
C ILE A 172 -4.01 -2.15 13.09
N TYR A 173 -3.63 -1.53 14.20
CA TYR A 173 -4.56 -0.81 15.08
C TYR A 173 -4.53 0.69 14.77
N ASP A 174 -5.57 1.43 15.17
CA ASP A 174 -5.71 2.86 14.88
C ASP A 174 -4.51 3.71 15.32
N GLN A 175 -3.96 3.49 16.51
CA GLN A 175 -2.77 4.21 16.99
C GLN A 175 -1.54 3.91 16.12
N GLU A 176 -1.39 2.67 15.65
CA GLU A 176 -0.30 2.28 14.75
C GLU A 176 -0.51 2.89 13.37
N PHE A 177 -1.75 2.90 12.89
CA PHE A 177 -2.13 3.55 11.65
C PHE A 177 -1.81 5.05 11.70
N GLN A 178 -2.19 5.75 12.77
CA GLN A 178 -1.83 7.16 12.98
C GLN A 178 -0.30 7.37 13.04
N SER A 179 0.43 6.51 13.78
CA SER A 179 1.89 6.60 13.86
C SER A 179 2.56 6.42 12.50
N ASN A 180 2.10 5.49 11.67
CA ASN A 180 2.65 5.27 10.33
C ASN A 180 2.49 6.49 9.43
N ILE A 181 1.40 7.25 9.63
CA ILE A 181 1.09 8.42 8.83
C ILE A 181 1.96 9.60 9.24
N ASP A 182 2.13 9.83 10.54
CA ASP A 182 3.06 10.84 11.04
C ASP A 182 4.49 10.52 10.54
N ARG A 183 4.89 9.25 10.51
CA ARG A 183 6.17 8.84 9.93
C ARG A 183 6.25 9.04 8.43
N MET A 184 5.19 8.76 7.68
CA MET A 184 5.11 9.05 6.24
C MET A 184 5.29 10.56 6.00
N HIS A 185 4.68 11.40 6.84
CA HIS A 185 4.85 12.85 6.81
C HIS A 185 6.27 13.31 7.19
N GLN A 186 6.88 12.73 8.23
CA GLN A 186 8.25 13.05 8.65
C GLN A 186 9.27 12.61 7.58
N ALA A 187 9.06 11.44 6.97
CA ALA A 187 9.83 11.00 5.82
C ALA A 187 9.79 12.06 4.72
N MET A 188 8.63 12.70 4.52
CA MET A 188 8.48 13.81 3.58
C MET A 188 9.28 15.09 3.94
N HIS A 189 9.62 15.32 5.21
CA HIS A 189 10.35 16.52 5.64
C HIS A 189 11.88 16.37 5.65
N SER A 190 12.39 15.15 5.49
CA SER A 190 13.81 14.82 5.71
C SER A 190 14.67 14.67 4.43
N GLY A 191 14.13 15.03 3.25
CA GLY A 191 14.77 14.84 1.93
C GLY A 191 15.87 15.85 1.55
N LYS A 192 16.81 15.38 0.69
CA LYS A 192 18.02 16.08 0.17
C LYS A 192 17.71 17.29 -0.75
N GLU A 193 18.76 18.07 -1.05
CA GLU A 193 18.73 19.41 -1.69
C GLU A 193 18.08 19.47 -3.10
N ASP A 194 18.09 18.38 -3.89
CA ASP A 194 17.71 18.48 -5.32
C ASP A 194 16.37 17.81 -5.65
N VAL A 195 15.33 18.57 -6.03
CA VAL A 195 14.03 18.04 -6.50
C VAL A 195 13.53 18.82 -7.72
N HIS A 196 13.04 18.10 -8.74
CA HIS A 196 12.53 18.67 -10.00
C HIS A 196 11.17 18.06 -10.40
N THR A 197 10.34 18.82 -11.13
CA THR A 197 8.99 18.40 -11.57
C THR A 197 8.83 18.49 -13.10
N GLN A 198 7.88 17.75 -13.70
CA GLN A 198 7.69 17.75 -15.16
C GLN A 198 6.97 19.03 -15.66
N GLU A 199 6.93 19.23 -16.97
CA GLU A 199 6.52 20.48 -17.63
C GLU A 199 5.00 20.59 -17.79
N ILE A 200 4.32 21.42 -16.96
CA ILE A 200 3.16 22.26 -17.32
C ILE A 200 3.15 23.53 -16.40
N THR A 201 2.64 24.65 -16.93
CA THR A 201 2.38 26.00 -16.37
C THR A 201 2.89 26.31 -14.94
N THR A 202 3.79 27.30 -14.85
CA THR A 202 4.45 27.71 -13.60
C THR A 202 3.74 28.84 -12.85
N TYR A 203 3.60 28.66 -11.54
CA TYR A 203 3.25 29.68 -10.55
C TYR A 203 4.52 30.40 -10.06
N PRO A 204 4.41 31.51 -9.31
CA PRO A 204 5.58 32.11 -8.67
C PRO A 204 6.32 31.06 -7.85
N LYS A 205 7.61 30.93 -8.12
CA LYS A 205 8.53 30.11 -7.34
C LYS A 205 8.51 30.57 -5.89
N LEU A 206 8.27 29.66 -4.97
CA LEU A 206 8.26 29.91 -3.53
C LEU A 206 9.52 29.31 -2.91
N GLU A 207 10.04 29.95 -1.87
CA GLU A 207 11.25 29.49 -1.18
C GLU A 207 10.99 28.16 -0.46
N LYS A 208 11.99 27.28 -0.44
CA LYS A 208 11.93 26.02 0.31
C LYS A 208 11.60 26.31 1.78
N GLY A 209 10.69 25.53 2.36
CA GLY A 209 10.17 25.70 3.70
C GLY A 209 8.94 26.61 3.79
N THR A 210 8.60 27.37 2.75
CA THR A 210 7.41 28.24 2.74
C THR A 210 6.15 27.41 3.01
N ALA A 211 5.32 27.84 3.95
CA ALA A 211 4.03 27.22 4.19
C ALA A 211 2.95 27.86 3.30
N VAL A 212 2.25 27.06 2.50
CA VAL A 212 1.20 27.48 1.57
C VAL A 212 -0.12 26.74 1.81
N GLY A 213 -1.23 27.42 1.56
CA GLY A 213 -2.58 26.87 1.72
C GLY A 213 -3.42 27.58 2.79
N THR A 214 -4.74 27.49 2.62
CA THR A 214 -5.78 27.98 3.53
C THR A 214 -6.88 26.92 3.62
N GLY A 215 -7.62 26.85 4.73
CA GLY A 215 -8.71 25.87 4.90
C GLY A 215 -8.23 24.45 5.21
N ALA A 216 -7.98 23.62 4.19
CA ALA A 216 -7.68 22.18 4.35
C ALA A 216 -6.30 21.86 4.95
N GLY A 217 -5.63 22.83 5.58
CA GLY A 217 -4.28 22.72 6.16
C GLY A 217 -3.22 23.43 5.33
N LYS A 218 -2.02 23.53 5.90
CA LYS A 218 -0.85 24.11 5.23
C LYS A 218 0.03 22.99 4.68
N MET A 219 0.69 23.25 3.57
CA MET A 219 1.73 22.40 3.01
C MET A 219 3.05 23.19 3.00
N HIS A 220 4.17 22.51 3.19
CA HIS A 220 5.48 23.13 3.06
C HIS A 220 6.01 22.96 1.63
N ILE A 221 6.64 24.00 1.09
CA ILE A 221 7.45 23.89 -0.14
C ILE A 221 8.70 23.09 0.19
N LEU A 222 8.94 22.01 -0.54
CA LEU A 222 10.00 21.05 -0.28
C LEU A 222 11.18 21.19 -1.24
N SER A 223 10.98 21.91 -2.35
CA SER A 223 12.04 22.33 -3.27
C SER A 223 11.74 23.68 -3.87
N ASP A 224 12.79 24.47 -4.02
CA ASP A 224 12.84 25.76 -4.68
C ASP A 224 13.94 25.77 -5.75
N GLU A 225 14.26 24.64 -6.38
CA GLU A 225 15.31 24.65 -7.41
C GLU A 225 14.75 25.12 -8.76
N GLU A 226 13.53 24.71 -9.12
CA GLU A 226 12.87 25.18 -10.34
C GLU A 226 11.35 25.39 -10.20
N LYS A 227 10.66 24.64 -9.33
CA LYS A 227 9.19 24.60 -9.20
C LYS A 227 8.78 24.14 -7.79
N ASN A 228 7.54 24.46 -7.38
CA ASN A 228 7.04 24.18 -6.03
C ASN A 228 6.63 22.70 -5.87
N VAL A 229 7.41 21.91 -5.11
CA VAL A 229 7.00 20.59 -4.60
C VAL A 229 6.43 20.78 -3.19
N VAL A 230 5.34 20.10 -2.81
CA VAL A 230 4.65 20.34 -1.53
C VAL A 230 4.57 19.10 -0.62
N SER A 231 4.53 19.31 0.70
CA SER A 231 4.27 18.25 1.70
C SER A 231 2.79 17.87 1.76
N CYS A 232 2.45 16.73 2.38
CA CYS A 232 1.06 16.49 2.78
C CYS A 232 0.61 17.55 3.80
N ASN A 233 -0.59 18.08 3.60
CA ASN A 233 -1.33 18.90 4.56
C ASN A 233 -1.86 18.07 5.73
N LYS A 234 -2.01 18.69 6.90
CA LYS A 234 -2.61 18.12 8.13
C LYS A 234 -1.99 16.82 8.61
N ALA A 235 -0.81 16.48 8.13
CA ALA A 235 -0.14 15.23 8.47
C ALA A 235 1.00 15.43 9.50
N SER A 236 1.25 16.67 9.94
CA SER A 236 2.19 16.98 11.02
C SER A 236 1.46 17.09 12.36
N SER A 237 1.97 16.44 13.40
CA SER A 237 1.53 16.61 14.80
C SER A 237 1.54 18.05 15.32
N HIS A 238 2.03 19.04 14.56
CA HIS A 238 2.34 20.40 15.01
C HIS A 238 1.77 21.51 14.09
N GLU A 239 0.64 21.27 13.41
CA GLU A 239 0.00 22.34 12.63
C GLU A 239 -0.71 23.37 13.53
N SER A 240 -0.39 24.64 13.29
CA SER A 240 -1.09 25.77 13.92
C SER A 240 -2.52 25.90 13.37
N PRO A 241 -3.53 26.12 14.23
CA PRO A 241 -4.86 26.57 13.80
C PRO A 241 -4.77 27.84 12.93
N GLU A 242 -5.79 28.05 12.11
CA GLU A 242 -5.90 29.21 11.22
C GLU A 242 -5.82 30.52 12.02
N GLY A 243 -4.96 31.45 11.59
CA GLY A 243 -4.73 32.74 12.25
C GLY A 243 -3.78 32.72 13.47
N LYS A 244 -3.24 31.55 13.88
CA LYS A 244 -2.25 31.45 14.96
C LYS A 244 -0.81 31.34 14.46
N LYS A 245 0.15 31.68 15.34
CA LYS A 245 1.60 31.62 15.10
C LYS A 245 2.07 30.17 14.94
N PRO A 246 3.28 29.89 14.41
CA PRO A 246 3.85 28.54 14.44
C PRO A 246 3.77 27.93 15.85
N PHE A 247 3.58 26.61 15.95
CA PHE A 247 3.49 25.90 17.22
C PHE A 247 4.63 26.30 18.17
N ASP A 248 4.26 26.87 19.32
CA ASP A 248 5.18 27.18 20.41
C ASP A 248 4.98 26.13 21.52
N PRO A 249 5.95 25.24 21.77
CA PRO A 249 5.84 24.22 22.81
C PRO A 249 5.72 24.79 24.23
N ASN A 250 5.90 26.09 24.41
CA ASN A 250 5.76 26.80 25.69
C ASN A 250 4.50 27.69 25.76
N ALA A 251 3.66 27.72 24.73
CA ALA A 251 2.43 28.51 24.74
C ALA A 251 1.35 27.84 25.62
N GLU A 252 0.69 28.64 26.46
CA GLU A 252 -0.39 28.19 27.35
C GLU A 252 -1.75 28.02 26.64
N GLU A 253 -1.82 28.27 25.33
CA GLU A 253 -3.04 28.09 24.54
C GLU A 253 -3.27 26.60 24.23
N GLU A 254 -4.51 26.10 24.29
CA GLU A 254 -4.82 24.75 23.79
C GLU A 254 -4.62 24.70 22.27
N TRP A 255 -3.58 23.99 21.84
CA TRP A 255 -3.29 23.68 20.43
C TRP A 255 -3.93 22.35 20.07
N THR A 256 -5.12 22.36 19.48
CA THR A 256 -5.69 21.15 18.87
C THR A 256 -5.20 21.03 17.43
N SER A 257 -4.07 20.34 17.25
CA SER A 257 -3.72 19.83 15.93
C SER A 257 -4.80 18.84 15.47
N ASP A 258 -5.37 19.05 14.28
CA ASP A 258 -6.36 18.15 13.67
C ASP A 258 -5.73 16.80 13.27
N THR A 259 -4.41 16.64 13.43
CA THR A 259 -3.69 15.38 13.17
C THR A 259 -4.10 14.26 14.11
N GLY A 260 -4.49 14.55 15.36
CA GLY A 260 -5.07 13.56 16.27
C GLY A 260 -6.40 12.97 15.75
N ARG A 261 -7.04 13.62 14.79
CA ARG A 261 -8.27 13.15 14.13
C ARG A 261 -7.99 12.36 12.86
N PHE A 262 -6.74 12.05 12.51
CA PHE A 262 -6.45 11.21 11.35
C PHE A 262 -7.08 9.81 11.51
N PRO A 263 -7.74 9.25 10.47
CA PRO A 263 -7.82 9.72 9.07
C PRO A 263 -8.95 10.74 8.78
N ALA A 264 -9.81 11.03 9.75
CA ALA A 264 -10.97 11.94 9.65
C ALA A 264 -10.62 13.44 9.56
N ASN A 265 -9.34 13.80 9.48
CA ASN A 265 -8.90 15.19 9.39
C ASN A 265 -9.02 15.80 7.98
N GLY A 266 -9.44 14.99 7.00
CA GLY A 266 -9.63 15.40 5.60
C GLY A 266 -8.33 15.77 4.87
N SER A 267 -7.18 15.33 5.39
CA SER A 267 -5.88 15.50 4.72
C SER A 267 -5.86 14.82 3.35
N ASP A 268 -4.99 15.30 2.48
CA ASP A 268 -4.83 14.72 1.15
C ASP A 268 -4.17 13.35 1.18
N CYS A 269 -3.32 13.13 2.19
CA CYS A 269 -2.81 11.83 2.57
C CYS A 269 -3.96 10.87 2.95
N SER A 270 -4.90 11.28 3.82
CA SER A 270 -6.02 10.41 4.21
C SER A 270 -6.95 10.11 3.03
N ARG A 271 -7.29 11.12 2.22
CA ARG A 271 -8.09 10.92 1.00
C ARG A 271 -7.42 9.96 0.03
N SER A 272 -6.12 10.13 -0.23
CA SER A 272 -5.38 9.22 -1.11
C SER A 272 -5.42 7.79 -0.58
N ILE A 273 -5.24 7.57 0.73
CA ILE A 273 -5.34 6.22 1.30
C ILE A 273 -6.72 5.60 1.03
N ALA A 274 -7.82 6.31 1.28
CA ALA A 274 -9.17 5.80 1.00
C ALA A 274 -9.43 5.58 -0.50
N LEU A 275 -8.89 6.42 -1.39
CA LEU A 275 -8.94 6.21 -2.85
C LEU A 275 -8.14 4.97 -3.28
N GLY A 276 -7.00 4.71 -2.63
CA GLY A 276 -6.23 3.48 -2.82
C GLY A 276 -6.97 2.24 -2.31
N MET A 277 -7.71 2.37 -1.20
CA MET A 277 -8.59 1.30 -0.71
C MET A 277 -9.71 1.00 -1.72
N LEU A 278 -10.30 2.04 -2.34
CA LEU A 278 -11.25 1.86 -3.44
C LEU A 278 -10.65 1.09 -4.63
N TYR A 279 -9.43 1.46 -5.04
CA TYR A 279 -8.68 0.71 -6.05
C TYR A 279 -8.54 -0.76 -5.66
N ASN A 280 -8.08 -1.02 -4.45
CA ASN A 280 -7.90 -2.37 -3.93
C ASN A 280 -9.21 -3.19 -3.92
N MET A 281 -10.33 -2.59 -3.54
CA MET A 281 -11.63 -3.27 -3.54
C MET A 281 -12.16 -3.60 -4.94
N ASN A 282 -11.83 -2.79 -5.95
CA ASN A 282 -12.20 -3.07 -7.33
C ASN A 282 -11.24 -2.39 -8.34
N SER A 283 -10.09 -3.00 -8.55
CA SER A 283 -9.02 -2.39 -9.37
C SER A 283 -9.45 -2.15 -10.81
N TRP A 284 -10.38 -2.95 -11.33
CA TRP A 284 -10.92 -2.75 -12.68
C TRP A 284 -11.78 -1.48 -12.82
N LEU A 285 -12.65 -1.19 -11.85
CA LEU A 285 -13.51 0.00 -11.89
C LEU A 285 -12.76 1.27 -11.48
N PHE A 286 -11.87 1.14 -10.50
CA PHE A 286 -11.20 2.27 -9.86
C PHE A 286 -9.72 2.39 -10.25
N ASN A 287 -9.32 1.82 -11.40
CA ASN A 287 -7.93 1.86 -11.90
C ASN A 287 -7.33 3.27 -11.98
N ARG A 288 -8.14 4.31 -12.06
CA ARG A 288 -7.66 5.71 -12.04
C ARG A 288 -6.98 6.08 -10.72
N TYR A 289 -7.36 5.43 -9.62
CA TYR A 289 -6.75 5.62 -8.30
C TYR A 289 -5.65 4.61 -8.02
N ARG A 290 -5.16 3.87 -9.03
CA ARG A 290 -4.10 2.87 -8.87
C ARG A 290 -2.88 3.40 -8.14
N MET A 291 -2.49 4.65 -8.43
CA MET A 291 -1.33 5.24 -7.77
C MET A 291 -1.58 5.48 -6.28
N SER A 292 -2.81 5.71 -5.85
CA SER A 292 -3.16 5.87 -4.44
C SER A 292 -2.96 4.59 -3.61
N GLU A 293 -2.83 3.42 -4.26
CA GLU A 293 -2.43 2.16 -3.60
C GLU A 293 -1.08 2.31 -2.89
N TYR A 294 -0.15 3.11 -3.41
CA TYR A 294 1.13 3.34 -2.75
C TYR A 294 0.95 3.98 -1.37
N CYS A 295 -0.02 4.89 -1.20
CA CYS A 295 -0.34 5.46 0.12
C CYS A 295 -0.92 4.41 1.06
N VAL A 296 -1.76 3.49 0.55
CA VAL A 296 -2.25 2.36 1.36
C VAL A 296 -1.08 1.52 1.84
N ILE A 297 -0.17 1.14 0.92
CA ILE A 297 1.01 0.35 1.28
C ILE A 297 1.86 1.08 2.31
N GLU A 298 2.21 2.35 2.11
CA GLU A 298 2.96 3.11 3.11
C GLU A 298 2.27 3.16 4.47
N SER A 299 0.96 3.40 4.49
CA SER A 299 0.19 3.50 5.73
C SER A 299 0.14 2.21 6.55
N ILE A 300 0.40 1.05 5.92
CA ILE A 300 0.39 -0.27 6.58
C ILE A 300 1.79 -0.91 6.69
N ASN A 301 2.77 -0.43 5.90
CA ASN A 301 4.10 -1.02 5.76
C ASN A 301 4.97 -0.81 7.02
N HIS A 302 4.74 0.28 7.76
CA HIS A 302 5.65 0.68 8.83
C HIS A 302 5.35 0.07 10.20
N VAL A 303 4.31 -0.77 10.33
CA VAL A 303 3.97 -1.42 11.60
C VAL A 303 5.07 -2.37 12.11
N MET A 304 6.00 -2.85 11.28
CA MET A 304 6.73 -4.07 11.67
C MET A 304 8.21 -4.20 11.24
N THR A 305 8.94 -3.10 11.01
CA THR A 305 10.41 -3.14 10.89
C THR A 305 11.05 -2.61 12.17
N GLU A 306 11.70 -3.49 12.95
CA GLU A 306 12.51 -3.11 14.12
C GLU A 306 13.75 -2.26 13.75
N GLU A 307 14.03 -2.08 12.46
CA GLU A 307 15.26 -1.45 12.00
C GLU A 307 15.15 0.08 11.94
N LYS A 308 16.11 0.70 12.62
CA LYS A 308 16.49 2.13 12.58
C LYS A 308 16.99 2.60 11.20
N ASP A 309 16.75 1.85 10.13
CA ASP A 309 17.23 2.22 8.80
C ASP A 309 16.29 3.22 8.15
N LYS A 310 16.91 4.30 7.65
CA LYS A 310 16.29 5.58 7.28
C LYS A 310 15.39 5.53 6.04
N SER A 311 14.94 4.35 5.61
CA SER A 311 14.06 4.17 4.46
C SER A 311 12.59 4.20 4.88
N TYR A 312 12.19 5.23 5.63
CA TYR A 312 10.89 5.34 6.31
C TYR A 312 9.65 5.38 5.39
N ALA A 313 9.82 5.57 4.07
CA ALA A 313 8.73 5.63 3.12
C ALA A 313 9.12 5.02 1.76
N ALA A 314 8.92 3.73 1.52
CA ALA A 314 9.37 3.05 0.29
C ALA A 314 8.99 3.79 -1.03
N TYR A 315 7.86 4.50 -1.04
CA TYR A 315 7.33 5.24 -2.17
C TYR A 315 7.40 6.75 -1.98
N CYS A 316 7.17 7.27 -0.77
CA CYS A 316 7.30 8.71 -0.46
C CYS A 316 8.69 9.05 0.18
N ASN A 317 9.80 8.56 -0.40
CA ASN A 317 11.18 8.70 0.13
C ASN A 317 12.10 9.67 -0.62
N TRP A 318 11.60 10.59 -1.45
CA TRP A 318 12.49 11.55 -2.15
C TRP A 318 13.43 10.89 -3.16
N GLU A 319 13.08 9.73 -3.68
CA GLU A 319 13.86 9.07 -4.74
C GLU A 319 13.13 9.18 -6.09
N LYS A 320 13.85 9.63 -7.12
CA LYS A 320 13.39 9.59 -8.51
C LYS A 320 13.05 8.16 -8.87
N LYS A 321 11.80 7.93 -9.27
CA LYS A 321 11.37 6.62 -9.76
C LYS A 321 11.81 6.44 -11.21
N ALA A 322 11.85 5.19 -11.67
CA ALA A 322 12.30 4.85 -13.02
C ALA A 322 11.47 5.50 -14.14
N ASP A 323 10.23 5.91 -13.85
CA ASP A 323 9.35 6.64 -14.78
C ASP A 323 9.57 8.17 -14.77
N GLY A 324 10.62 8.64 -14.09
CA GLY A 324 11.02 10.03 -14.05
C GLY A 324 10.29 10.90 -13.03
N ARG A 325 9.34 10.33 -12.27
CA ARG A 325 8.54 11.06 -11.28
C ARG A 325 9.15 10.98 -9.88
N TRP A 326 8.85 11.98 -9.06
CA TRP A 326 9.28 12.08 -7.66
C TRP A 326 8.05 12.16 -6.74
N ASN A 327 7.94 11.23 -5.78
CA ASN A 327 6.99 11.25 -4.66
C ASN A 327 5.47 11.30 -4.95
N CYS A 328 4.70 11.27 -3.88
CA CYS A 328 3.27 11.01 -3.79
C CYS A 328 2.34 12.15 -4.34
N SER A 329 2.80 12.96 -5.31
CA SER A 329 2.11 14.18 -5.80
C SER A 329 1.26 13.99 -7.08
N TRP A 330 0.96 12.75 -7.50
CA TRP A 330 0.27 12.46 -8.77
C TRP A 330 -1.06 11.69 -8.62
N PHE A 331 -1.69 11.72 -7.46
CA PHE A 331 -2.90 10.94 -7.21
C PHE A 331 -4.17 11.63 -7.72
N ASN A 332 -4.90 10.96 -8.62
CA ASN A 332 -6.24 11.39 -9.02
C ASN A 332 -7.16 11.47 -7.79
N GLY A 333 -8.04 12.48 -7.73
CA GLY A 333 -9.03 12.65 -6.66
C GLY A 333 -8.54 13.48 -5.46
N VAL A 334 -7.29 13.95 -5.46
CA VAL A 334 -6.79 14.83 -4.42
C VAL A 334 -6.86 16.28 -4.94
N GLY A 335 -8.00 16.93 -4.71
CA GLY A 335 -8.31 18.23 -5.30
C GLY A 335 -7.64 19.40 -4.58
N HIS A 336 -6.45 19.77 -5.04
CA HIS A 336 -5.90 21.12 -4.83
C HIS A 336 -6.02 21.84 -6.16
N THR A 337 -6.11 23.18 -6.15
CA THR A 337 -5.95 23.92 -7.40
C THR A 337 -4.58 23.54 -8.01
N GLU A 338 -4.51 23.37 -9.33
CA GLU A 338 -3.24 23.07 -10.06
C GLU A 338 -2.10 24.07 -9.72
N GLU A 339 -2.46 25.17 -9.04
CA GLU A 339 -1.64 26.22 -8.44
C GLU A 339 -0.55 25.74 -7.46
N LEU A 340 -0.75 24.60 -6.80
CA LEU A 340 0.22 24.03 -5.86
C LEU A 340 0.58 22.58 -6.18
N HIS A 341 -0.04 22.00 -7.22
CA HIS A 341 0.25 20.67 -7.72
C HIS A 341 1.06 20.76 -9.01
N THR A 342 2.38 20.62 -8.91
CA THR A 342 3.22 20.41 -10.08
C THR A 342 3.06 18.98 -10.60
N HIS A 343 2.40 18.85 -11.76
CA HIS A 343 2.55 17.71 -12.66
C HIS A 343 3.88 17.78 -13.40
#